data_AF-A0A959QPD9-F1
#
_entry.id   AF-A0A959QPD9-F1
#
_cell.length_a   1.000
_cell.length_b   1.000
_cell.length_c   1.000
_cell.angle_alpha   90.00
_cell.angle_beta   90.00
_cell.angle_gamma   90.00
#
_symmetry.space_group_name_H-M   'P 1'
#
loop_
_entity.id
_entity.type
_entity.pdbx_description
1 polymer ?
#
loop_
_entity_poly.entity_id
_entity_poly.type
_entity_poly.pdbx_seq_one_letter_code
_entity_poly.pdbx_strand_id
1 'polypeptide(L)'
;MKWSVHGWIGFFILLFMGMADAQQPACKVTSGSIRFVSEAPLELIQARSDKVRGVLDLTNRTFLFTVPLNTFQGFNNALQQDHFNENYLESEEFPEATFKGRIIESVDLNRPGRYDIRSKGQLTIHGVKSERIIRCQLEVSNTGIRVTSAFSLILSDHNIQIPRIVHQKIAEEVQVQVDLLMTRR
;
A
#
# COMPACT_ATOMS: atom_id res chain seq x y z
N MET A 1 1.15 68.86 48.78
CA MET A 1 0.68 67.54 49.28
C MET A 1 0.47 66.65 48.06
N LYS A 2 1.45 65.79 47.75
CA LYS A 2 1.48 64.97 46.53
C LYS A 2 0.67 63.69 46.77
N TRP A 3 -0.34 63.44 45.96
CA TRP A 3 -1.08 62.17 45.97
C TRP A 3 -0.41 61.19 44.99
N SER A 4 -0.06 60.01 45.51
CA SER A 4 0.65 58.94 44.81
C SER A 4 -0.32 58.10 43.99
N VAL A 5 -0.04 57.96 42.69
CA VAL A 5 -0.76 57.04 41.79
C VAL A 5 -0.10 55.67 41.92
N HIS A 6 -0.77 54.71 42.56
CA HIS A 6 -0.33 53.32 42.56
C HIS A 6 -0.87 52.63 41.30
N GLY A 7 -0.02 52.52 40.28
CA GLY A 7 -0.30 51.71 39.10
C GLY A 7 -0.20 50.22 39.44
N TRP A 8 -1.32 49.51 39.37
CA TRP A 8 -1.32 48.05 39.34
C TRP A 8 -1.15 47.59 37.89
N ILE A 9 0.06 47.19 37.52
CA ILE A 9 0.32 46.48 36.25
C ILE A 9 -0.04 45.02 36.50
N GLY A 10 -1.25 44.63 36.12
CA GLY A 10 -1.66 43.23 36.07
C GLY A 10 -0.87 42.50 34.98
N PHE A 11 0.02 41.59 35.38
CA PHE A 11 0.79 40.74 34.48
C PHE A 11 -0.10 39.59 33.98
N PHE A 12 -0.59 39.68 32.75
CA PHE A 12 -1.39 38.63 32.12
C PHE A 12 -0.46 37.57 31.52
N ILE A 13 -0.23 36.47 32.24
CA ILE A 13 0.49 35.31 31.69
C ILE A 13 -0.47 34.54 30.79
N LEU A 14 -0.34 34.73 29.49
CA LEU A 14 -0.99 33.89 28.49
C LEU A 14 -0.22 32.57 28.41
N LEU A 15 -0.70 31.57 29.16
CA LEU A 15 -0.19 30.20 29.12
C LEU A 15 -0.61 29.59 27.76
N PHE A 16 0.27 29.71 26.77
CA PHE A 16 0.18 28.91 25.53
C PHE A 16 0.44 27.46 25.92
N MET A 17 -0.62 26.74 26.26
CA MET A 17 -0.60 25.30 26.43
C MET A 17 -0.39 24.70 25.04
N GLY A 18 0.87 24.44 24.70
CA GLY A 18 1.23 23.78 23.44
C GLY A 18 0.45 22.48 23.35
N MET A 19 -0.46 22.38 22.38
CA MET A 19 -1.04 21.09 22.03
C MET A 19 0.12 20.25 21.51
N ALA A 20 0.57 19.30 22.32
CA ALA A 20 1.45 18.24 21.84
C ALA A 20 0.67 17.53 20.74
N ASP A 21 1.12 17.69 19.50
CA ASP A 21 0.60 16.97 18.35
C ASP A 21 0.92 15.49 18.59
N ALA A 22 -0.04 14.76 19.14
CA ALA A 22 0.08 13.33 19.35
C ALA A 22 0.02 12.66 17.97
N GLN A 23 1.17 12.59 17.32
CA GLN A 23 1.33 11.90 16.05
C GLN A 23 0.76 10.49 16.20
N GLN A 24 -0.30 10.18 15.43
CA GLN A 24 -0.92 8.86 15.50
C GLN A 24 0.13 7.78 15.15
N PRO A 25 0.22 6.71 15.96
CA PRO A 25 1.24 5.68 15.76
C PRO A 25 1.03 5.03 14.39
N ALA A 26 2.06 5.10 13.55
CA ALA A 26 2.00 4.60 12.19
C ALA A 26 3.30 3.90 11.79
N CYS A 27 3.16 2.89 10.93
CA CYS A 27 4.27 2.26 10.24
C CYS A 27 4.32 2.75 8.79
N LYS A 28 5.52 2.91 8.23
CA LYS A 28 5.73 3.24 6.81
C LYS A 28 6.59 2.18 6.15
N VAL A 29 6.30 1.86 4.88
CA VAL A 29 7.13 0.94 4.09
C VAL A 29 8.53 1.54 3.95
N THR A 30 9.55 0.76 4.32
CA THR A 30 10.97 1.10 4.14
C THR A 30 11.61 0.31 3.01
N SER A 31 11.17 -0.93 2.83
CA SER A 31 11.55 -1.79 1.73
C SER A 31 10.42 -2.78 1.51
N GLY A 32 10.35 -3.36 0.32
CA GLY A 32 9.34 -4.33 0.01
C GLY A 32 9.25 -4.59 -1.47
N SER A 33 8.43 -5.56 -1.83
CA SER A 33 8.25 -5.97 -3.20
C SER A 33 6.85 -6.46 -3.48
N ILE A 34 6.43 -6.22 -4.72
CA ILE A 34 5.24 -6.81 -5.30
C ILE A 34 5.69 -7.54 -6.55
N ARG A 35 5.38 -8.82 -6.64
CA ARG A 35 5.66 -9.68 -7.80
C ARG A 35 4.35 -10.21 -8.33
N PHE A 36 4.22 -10.27 -9.65
CA PHE A 36 3.15 -11.05 -10.28
C PHE A 36 3.71 -12.19 -11.13
N VAL A 37 2.87 -13.19 -11.35
CA VAL A 37 3.12 -14.32 -12.25
C VAL A 37 1.85 -14.56 -13.08
N SER A 38 2.01 -14.61 -14.40
CA SER A 38 1.01 -15.01 -15.37
C SER A 38 1.51 -16.29 -16.03
N GLU A 39 0.83 -17.40 -15.77
CA GLU A 39 1.23 -18.73 -16.26
C GLU A 39 0.19 -19.22 -17.26
N ALA A 40 0.55 -19.20 -18.54
CA ALA A 40 -0.28 -19.64 -19.65
C ALA A 40 0.38 -20.81 -20.40
N PRO A 41 -0.35 -21.59 -21.21
CA PRO A 41 0.18 -22.80 -21.84
C PRO A 41 1.47 -22.62 -22.65
N LEU A 42 1.66 -21.46 -23.28
CA LEU A 42 2.82 -21.17 -24.13
C LEU A 42 3.84 -20.24 -23.48
N GLU A 43 3.52 -19.59 -22.36
CA GLU A 43 4.39 -18.57 -21.80
C GLU A 43 4.20 -18.37 -20.30
N LEU A 44 5.31 -18.26 -19.59
CA LEU A 44 5.38 -17.82 -18.20
C LEU A 44 5.89 -16.39 -18.19
N ILE A 45 5.08 -15.45 -17.71
CA ILE A 45 5.44 -14.04 -17.58
C ILE A 45 5.48 -13.71 -16.09
N GLN A 46 6.55 -13.03 -15.68
CA GLN A 46 6.70 -12.57 -14.32
C GLN A 46 7.36 -11.20 -14.31
N ALA A 47 6.97 -10.36 -13.36
CA ALA A 47 7.68 -9.12 -13.09
C ALA A 47 7.54 -8.75 -11.62
N ARG A 48 8.44 -7.89 -11.16
CA ARG A 48 8.53 -7.43 -9.79
C ARG A 48 8.80 -5.93 -9.75
N SER A 49 8.19 -5.25 -8.80
CA SER A 49 8.55 -3.89 -8.41
C SER A 49 8.94 -3.85 -6.94
N ASP A 50 10.06 -3.19 -6.64
CA ASP A 50 10.50 -2.87 -5.28
C ASP A 50 10.19 -1.40 -4.91
N LYS A 51 9.35 -0.71 -5.70
CA LYS A 51 9.01 0.71 -5.54
C LYS A 51 7.67 0.93 -4.84
N VAL A 52 7.22 -0.08 -4.10
CA VAL A 52 6.02 0.01 -3.26
C VAL A 52 6.20 1.03 -2.13
N ARG A 53 5.19 1.87 -1.95
CA ARG A 53 5.09 2.84 -0.87
C ARG A 53 3.83 2.52 -0.07
N GLY A 54 3.84 2.86 1.22
CA GLY A 54 2.62 2.75 1.99
C GLY A 54 2.76 3.15 3.45
N VAL A 55 1.60 3.26 4.08
CA VAL A 55 1.43 3.61 5.48
C VAL A 55 0.36 2.72 6.09
N LEU A 56 0.58 2.33 7.35
CA LEU A 56 -0.37 1.61 8.19
C LEU A 56 -0.53 2.39 9.49
N ASP A 57 -1.75 2.88 9.74
CA ASP A 57 -2.15 3.45 11.03
C ASP A 57 -2.44 2.31 12.00
N LEU A 58 -1.71 2.28 13.12
CA LEU A 58 -1.79 1.20 14.10
C LEU A 58 -3.04 1.30 14.98
N THR A 59 -3.57 2.51 15.18
CA THR A 59 -4.75 2.77 16.00
C THR A 59 -6.02 2.41 15.26
N ASN A 60 -6.20 2.98 14.07
CA ASN A 60 -7.39 2.81 13.25
C ASN A 60 -7.36 1.52 12.43
N ARG A 61 -6.18 0.88 12.35
CA ARG A 61 -5.89 -0.28 11.50
C ARG A 61 -6.14 -0.02 10.01
N THR A 62 -6.07 1.24 9.60
CA THR A 62 -6.26 1.67 8.22
C THR A 62 -4.94 1.77 7.49
N PHE A 63 -4.94 1.50 6.20
CA PHE A 63 -3.73 1.53 5.39
C PHE A 63 -3.98 2.16 4.01
N LEU A 64 -2.87 2.57 3.40
CA LEU A 64 -2.77 2.88 1.98
C LEU A 64 -1.45 2.33 1.47
N PHE A 65 -1.51 1.49 0.45
CA PHE A 65 -0.35 1.00 -0.30
C PHE A 65 -0.48 1.40 -1.77
N THR A 66 0.66 1.75 -2.38
CA THR A 66 0.73 2.24 -3.75
C THR A 66 1.99 1.69 -4.42
N VAL A 67 1.88 1.26 -5.67
CA VAL A 67 3.04 0.88 -6.51
C VAL A 67 2.93 1.54 -7.88
N PRO A 68 3.96 2.25 -8.36
CA PRO A 68 3.98 2.78 -9.71
C PRO A 68 4.10 1.63 -10.73
N LEU A 69 3.23 1.59 -11.74
CA LEU A 69 3.15 0.45 -12.67
C LEU A 69 4.37 0.35 -13.59
N ASN A 70 4.92 1.47 -14.03
CA ASN A 70 6.12 1.51 -14.87
C ASN A 70 7.41 1.04 -14.17
N THR A 71 7.35 0.70 -12.88
CA THR A 71 8.50 0.22 -12.11
C THR A 71 8.62 -1.31 -12.07
N PHE A 72 7.66 -2.04 -12.63
CA PHE A 72 7.77 -3.49 -12.76
C PHE A 72 8.87 -3.85 -13.76
N GLN A 73 9.74 -4.79 -13.37
CA GLN A 73 10.87 -5.29 -14.14
C GLN A 73 10.99 -6.82 -14.01
N GLY A 74 11.77 -7.45 -14.89
CA GLY A 74 12.00 -8.90 -14.87
C GLY A 74 11.16 -9.71 -15.86
N PHE A 75 10.50 -9.02 -16.81
CA PHE A 75 9.87 -9.62 -17.98
C PHE A 75 10.87 -10.41 -18.83
N ASN A 76 10.37 -11.33 -19.68
CA ASN A 76 11.25 -12.18 -20.51
C ASN A 76 12.04 -11.38 -21.55
N ASN A 77 11.55 -10.20 -21.95
CA ASN A 77 12.22 -9.25 -22.83
C ASN A 77 11.60 -7.85 -22.70
N ALA A 78 12.24 -6.84 -23.32
CA ALA A 78 11.77 -5.45 -23.28
C ALA A 78 10.38 -5.26 -23.91
N LEU A 79 10.08 -5.93 -25.03
CA LEU A 79 8.78 -5.80 -25.71
C LEU A 79 7.60 -6.24 -24.83
N GLN A 80 7.79 -7.24 -23.97
CA GLN A 80 6.77 -7.62 -22.99
C GLN A 80 6.52 -6.50 -21.97
N GLN A 81 7.58 -5.83 -21.53
CA GLN A 81 7.46 -4.69 -20.62
C GLN A 81 6.77 -3.51 -21.30
N ASP A 82 7.09 -3.24 -22.56
CA ASP A 82 6.42 -2.21 -23.36
C ASP A 82 4.94 -2.54 -23.51
N HIS A 83 4.59 -3.77 -23.90
CA HIS A 83 3.18 -4.18 -23.97
C HIS A 83 2.47 -4.11 -22.62
N PHE A 84 3.12 -4.51 -21.52
CA PHE A 84 2.58 -4.36 -20.17
C PHE A 84 2.21 -2.90 -19.89
N ASN A 85 3.10 -1.96 -20.17
CA ASN A 85 2.89 -0.55 -19.89
C ASN A 85 1.90 0.12 -20.85
N GLU A 86 1.95 -0.20 -22.14
CA GLU A 86 1.21 0.51 -23.18
C GLU A 86 -0.14 -0.13 -23.51
N ASN A 87 -0.20 -1.46 -23.64
CA ASN A 87 -1.39 -2.15 -24.17
C ASN A 87 -2.28 -2.77 -23.08
N TYR A 88 -1.74 -3.02 -21.89
CA TYR A 88 -2.48 -3.73 -20.82
C TYR A 88 -2.77 -2.87 -19.60
N LEU A 89 -1.78 -2.16 -19.08
CA LEU A 89 -1.95 -1.35 -17.87
C LEU A 89 -2.08 0.14 -18.16
N GLU A 90 -1.83 0.56 -19.41
CA GLU A 90 -1.91 1.95 -19.87
C GLU A 90 -1.26 2.91 -18.84
N SER A 91 -0.03 2.59 -18.43
CA SER A 91 0.63 3.14 -17.24
C SER A 91 0.97 4.64 -17.33
N GLU A 92 0.83 5.25 -18.51
CA GLU A 92 0.87 6.71 -18.63
C GLU A 92 -0.44 7.35 -18.14
N GLU A 93 -1.59 6.72 -18.41
CA GLU A 93 -2.92 7.17 -17.96
C GLU A 93 -3.20 6.73 -16.51
N PHE A 94 -2.85 5.48 -16.17
CA PHE A 94 -3.02 4.89 -14.85
C PHE A 94 -1.66 4.59 -14.20
N PRO A 95 -0.93 5.61 -13.69
CA PRO A 95 0.46 5.45 -13.29
C PRO A 95 0.71 4.54 -12.08
N GLU A 96 -0.31 4.26 -11.28
CA GLU A 96 -0.16 3.50 -10.05
C GLU A 96 -1.34 2.55 -9.78
N ALA A 97 -1.02 1.41 -9.19
CA ALA A 97 -2.00 0.58 -8.50
C ALA A 97 -2.04 0.95 -7.02
N THR A 98 -3.23 0.96 -6.43
CA THR A 98 -3.43 1.32 -5.01
C THR A 98 -4.28 0.30 -4.27
N PHE A 99 -4.01 0.08 -2.99
CA PHE A 99 -4.87 -0.66 -2.08
C PHE A 99 -5.09 0.16 -0.81
N LYS A 100 -6.33 0.62 -0.60
CA LYS A 100 -6.72 1.46 0.53
C LYS A 100 -7.81 0.77 1.33
N GLY A 101 -7.61 0.60 2.63
CA GLY A 101 -8.56 -0.16 3.43
C GLY A 101 -8.22 -0.24 4.90
N ARG A 102 -8.66 -1.32 5.53
CA ARG A 102 -8.40 -1.63 6.94
C ARG A 102 -8.17 -3.11 7.20
N ILE A 103 -7.44 -3.43 8.26
CA ILE A 103 -7.43 -4.78 8.84
C ILE A 103 -8.75 -4.97 9.58
N ILE A 104 -9.43 -6.09 9.32
CA ILE A 104 -10.78 -6.35 9.87
C ILE A 104 -10.73 -7.07 11.21
N GLU A 105 -9.67 -7.82 11.49
CA GLU A 105 -9.44 -8.45 12.79
C GLU A 105 -9.03 -7.41 13.84
N SER A 106 -9.47 -7.67 15.08
CA SER A 106 -9.11 -6.88 16.26
C SER A 106 -7.79 -7.39 16.84
N VAL A 107 -6.68 -7.08 16.16
CA VAL A 107 -5.31 -7.42 16.58
C VAL A 107 -4.61 -6.22 17.22
N ASP A 108 -3.80 -6.49 18.25
CA ASP A 108 -2.94 -5.48 18.85
C ASP A 108 -1.62 -5.40 18.09
N LEU A 109 -1.52 -4.41 17.20
CA LEU A 109 -0.34 -4.17 16.36
C LEU A 109 0.85 -3.57 17.13
N ASN A 110 0.72 -3.35 18.45
CA ASN A 110 1.82 -2.94 19.32
C ASN A 110 2.48 -4.14 20.02
N ARG A 111 1.83 -5.29 20.02
CA ARG A 111 2.35 -6.49 20.65
C ARG A 111 3.14 -7.33 19.64
N PRO A 112 4.45 -7.60 19.90
CA PRO A 112 5.22 -8.49 19.05
C PRO A 112 4.58 -9.86 18.90
N GLY A 113 4.59 -10.40 17.70
CA GLY A 113 3.93 -11.67 17.39
C GLY A 113 3.61 -11.82 15.91
N ARG A 114 3.12 -13.01 15.56
CA ARG A 114 2.65 -13.34 14.22
C ARG A 114 1.12 -13.33 14.21
N TYR A 115 0.53 -12.67 13.22
CA TYR A 115 -0.92 -12.55 13.08
C TYR A 115 -1.33 -12.86 11.64
N ASP A 116 -2.18 -13.87 11.48
CA ASP A 116 -2.89 -14.09 10.21
C ASP A 116 -4.16 -13.24 10.24
N ILE A 117 -4.26 -12.29 9.32
CA ILE A 117 -5.35 -11.31 9.25
C ILE A 117 -5.97 -11.26 7.87
N ARG A 118 -7.09 -10.56 7.77
CA ARG A 118 -7.72 -10.15 6.53
C ARG A 118 -7.71 -8.63 6.47
N SER A 119 -7.31 -8.12 5.32
CA SER A 119 -7.42 -6.73 4.96
C SER A 119 -8.62 -6.56 4.03
N LYS A 120 -9.52 -5.63 4.35
CA LYS A 120 -10.64 -5.26 3.48
C LYS A 120 -10.40 -3.86 2.95
N GLY A 121 -10.45 -3.68 1.64
CA GLY A 121 -10.18 -2.39 1.03
C GLY A 121 -10.55 -2.29 -0.44
N GLN A 122 -10.41 -1.10 -0.99
CA GLN A 122 -10.53 -0.82 -2.40
C GLN A 122 -9.16 -1.01 -3.06
N LEU A 123 -9.08 -1.99 -3.97
CA LEU A 123 -7.97 -2.23 -4.87
C LEU A 123 -8.24 -1.50 -6.18
N THR A 124 -7.35 -0.60 -6.59
CA THR A 124 -7.43 0.11 -7.86
C THR A 124 -6.29 -0.35 -8.76
N ILE A 125 -6.62 -0.89 -9.92
CA ILE A 125 -5.67 -1.31 -10.97
C ILE A 125 -6.30 -0.88 -12.30
N HIS A 126 -5.52 -0.25 -13.17
CA HIS A 126 -5.99 0.19 -14.49
C HIS A 126 -7.25 1.09 -14.38
N GLY A 127 -7.24 2.02 -13.43
CA GLY A 127 -8.37 2.91 -13.12
C GLY A 127 -9.60 2.24 -12.47
N VAL A 128 -9.70 0.91 -12.51
CA VAL A 128 -10.86 0.16 -12.01
C VAL A 128 -10.72 -0.11 -10.52
N LYS A 129 -11.76 0.26 -9.77
CA LYS A 129 -11.88 0.08 -8.32
C LYS A 129 -12.66 -1.19 -8.00
N SER A 130 -12.05 -2.11 -7.26
CA SER A 130 -12.68 -3.35 -6.78
C SER A 130 -12.55 -3.47 -5.26
N GLU A 131 -13.64 -3.76 -4.55
CA GLU A 131 -13.56 -4.07 -3.12
C GLU A 131 -13.05 -5.51 -2.94
N ARG A 132 -11.96 -5.67 -2.18
CA ARG A 132 -11.29 -6.96 -1.97
C ARG A 132 -11.10 -7.25 -0.49
N ILE A 133 -11.18 -8.53 -0.16
CA ILE A 133 -10.71 -9.06 1.12
C ILE A 133 -9.47 -9.92 0.83
N ILE A 134 -8.31 -9.50 1.34
CA ILE A 134 -7.02 -10.15 1.09
C ILE A 134 -6.47 -10.70 2.41
N ARG A 135 -6.11 -11.99 2.43
CA ARG A 135 -5.45 -12.61 3.58
C ARG A 135 -3.99 -12.20 3.61
N CYS A 136 -3.52 -11.73 4.76
CA CYS A 136 -2.15 -11.32 4.97
C CYS A 136 -1.63 -11.94 6.27
N GLN A 137 -0.32 -12.08 6.34
CA GLN A 137 0.38 -12.41 7.55
C GLN A 137 1.24 -11.23 7.99
N LEU A 138 1.12 -10.88 9.27
CA LEU A 138 1.88 -9.83 9.90
C LEU A 138 2.89 -10.46 10.86
N GLU A 139 4.15 -10.05 10.77
CA GLU A 139 5.16 -10.29 11.81
C GLU A 139 5.45 -8.95 12.48
N VAL A 140 4.86 -8.74 13.65
CA VAL A 140 4.98 -7.50 14.43
C VAL A 140 6.19 -7.61 15.34
N SER A 141 6.99 -6.55 15.39
CA SER A 141 8.12 -6.39 16.31
C SER A 141 8.10 -5.00 16.96
N ASN A 142 9.08 -4.76 17.83
CA ASN A 142 9.27 -3.46 18.44
C ASN A 142 9.73 -2.40 17.43
N THR A 143 10.38 -2.80 16.33
CA THR A 143 10.94 -1.87 15.34
C THR A 143 10.01 -1.65 14.16
N GLY A 144 9.06 -2.54 13.92
CA GLY A 144 8.27 -2.50 12.71
C GLY A 144 7.31 -3.68 12.54
N ILE A 145 6.82 -3.84 11.31
CA ILE A 145 5.92 -4.90 10.89
C ILE A 145 6.38 -5.39 9.53
N ARG A 146 6.59 -6.70 9.39
CA ARG A 146 6.68 -7.35 8.08
C ARG A 146 5.29 -7.80 7.66
N VAL A 147 4.92 -7.54 6.41
CA VAL A 147 3.63 -7.92 5.82
C VAL A 147 3.89 -8.85 4.64
N THR A 148 3.33 -10.05 4.68
CA THR A 148 3.35 -10.98 3.55
C THR A 148 1.94 -11.34 3.11
N SER A 149 1.74 -11.50 1.80
CA SER A 149 0.43 -11.83 1.23
C SER A 149 0.58 -12.48 -0.13
N ALA A 150 -0.35 -13.37 -0.47
CA ALA A 150 -0.51 -13.91 -1.82
C ALA A 150 -1.99 -13.93 -2.18
N PHE A 151 -2.34 -13.48 -3.38
CA PHE A 151 -3.71 -13.45 -3.89
C PHE A 151 -3.71 -13.42 -5.42
N SER A 152 -4.87 -13.65 -6.01
CA SER A 152 -5.03 -13.75 -7.46
C SER A 152 -5.90 -12.62 -8.00
N LEU A 153 -5.62 -12.18 -9.22
CA LEU A 153 -6.38 -11.14 -9.93
C LEU A 153 -6.87 -11.69 -11.25
N ILE A 154 -8.16 -11.50 -11.53
CA ILE A 154 -8.74 -11.77 -12.85
C ILE A 154 -8.58 -10.50 -13.67
N LEU A 155 -7.92 -10.58 -14.83
CA LEU A 155 -7.58 -9.39 -15.62
C LEU A 155 -8.82 -8.64 -16.14
N SER A 156 -9.87 -9.36 -16.50
CA SER A 156 -11.13 -8.77 -16.99
C SER A 156 -11.88 -7.96 -15.93
N ASP A 157 -11.75 -8.30 -14.64
CA ASP A 157 -12.32 -7.50 -13.53
C ASP A 157 -11.71 -6.09 -13.44
N HIS A 158 -10.57 -5.87 -14.11
CA HIS A 158 -9.83 -4.62 -14.14
C HIS A 158 -9.82 -3.98 -15.54
N ASN A 159 -10.73 -4.38 -16.43
CA ASN A 159 -10.79 -3.93 -17.83
C ASN A 159 -9.50 -4.18 -18.62
N ILE A 160 -8.70 -5.17 -18.24
CA ILE A 160 -7.49 -5.56 -18.97
C ILE A 160 -7.88 -6.68 -19.93
N GLN A 161 -7.97 -6.36 -21.22
CA GLN A 161 -8.40 -7.32 -22.24
C GLN A 161 -7.21 -8.09 -22.80
N ILE A 162 -7.38 -9.41 -22.95
CA ILE A 162 -6.40 -10.27 -23.61
C ILE A 162 -6.83 -10.46 -25.07
N PRO A 163 -6.06 -9.98 -26.06
CA PRO A 163 -6.38 -10.22 -27.46
C PRO A 163 -6.42 -11.71 -27.77
N ARG A 164 -7.40 -12.13 -28.60
CA ARG A 164 -7.60 -13.54 -28.95
C ARG A 164 -6.35 -14.22 -29.52
N ILE A 165 -5.47 -13.48 -30.21
CA ILE A 165 -4.26 -14.05 -30.80
C ILE A 165 -3.18 -14.43 -29.76
N VAL A 166 -3.25 -13.90 -28.54
CA VAL A 166 -2.27 -14.14 -27.46
C VAL A 166 -2.85 -14.85 -26.23
N HIS A 167 -4.09 -15.36 -26.28
CA HIS A 167 -4.75 -16.01 -25.14
C HIS A 167 -4.00 -17.22 -24.55
N GLN A 168 -3.13 -17.89 -25.33
CA GLN A 168 -2.32 -19.00 -24.81
C GLN A 168 -1.00 -18.54 -24.18
N LYS A 169 -0.69 -17.25 -24.25
CA LYS A 169 0.54 -16.63 -23.73
C LYS A 169 0.32 -15.77 -22.49
N ILE A 170 -0.92 -15.38 -22.22
CA ILE A 170 -1.27 -14.53 -21.08
C ILE A 170 -2.42 -15.20 -20.34
N ALA A 171 -2.22 -15.45 -19.05
CA ALA A 171 -3.24 -16.03 -18.19
C ALA A 171 -4.36 -15.02 -17.91
N GLU A 172 -5.61 -15.48 -17.87
CA GLU A 172 -6.77 -14.68 -17.44
C GLU A 172 -6.70 -14.32 -15.95
N GLU A 173 -6.08 -15.19 -15.15
CA GLU A 173 -5.81 -15.01 -13.73
C GLU A 173 -4.30 -14.88 -13.49
N VAL A 174 -3.88 -13.82 -12.80
CA VAL A 174 -2.49 -13.58 -12.42
C VAL A 174 -2.31 -13.73 -10.91
N GLN A 175 -1.25 -14.42 -10.50
CA GLN A 175 -0.89 -14.56 -9.09
C GLN A 175 -0.05 -13.38 -8.65
N VAL A 176 -0.36 -12.79 -7.50
CA VAL A 176 0.35 -11.65 -6.90
C VAL A 176 0.90 -12.05 -5.55
N GLN A 177 2.18 -11.72 -5.34
CA GLN A 177 2.90 -11.92 -4.09
C GLN A 177 3.40 -10.57 -3.56
N VAL A 178 3.22 -10.35 -2.26
CA VAL A 178 3.60 -9.11 -1.57
C VAL A 178 4.46 -9.48 -0.37
N ASP A 179 5.57 -8.76 -0.20
CA ASP A 179 6.44 -8.83 0.98
C ASP A 179 6.94 -7.42 1.30
N LEU A 180 6.50 -6.85 2.42
CA LEU A 180 6.81 -5.48 2.81
C LEU A 180 7.45 -5.48 4.19
N LEU A 181 8.51 -4.67 4.35
CA LEU A 181 9.04 -4.28 5.65
C LEU A 181 8.62 -2.85 5.94
N MET A 182 7.96 -2.65 7.07
CA MET A 182 7.50 -1.35 7.54
C MET A 182 8.14 -1.04 8.88
N THR A 183 8.55 0.21 9.10
CA THR A 183 9.11 0.67 10.40
C THR A 183 8.19 1.65 11.09
N ARG A 184 8.20 1.63 12.43
CA ARG A 184 7.49 2.60 13.27
C ARG A 184 8.11 3.99 13.10
N ARG A 185 7.29 5.03 13.01
CA ARG A 185 7.71 6.43 13.12
C ARG A 185 7.42 6.99 14.50
#